data_AF-A0A2N3FMM2-F1
#
_entry.id   AF-A0A2N3FMM2-F1
#
_cell.length_a   1.000
_cell.length_b   1.000
_cell.length_c   1.000
_cell.angle_alpha   90.00
_cell.angle_beta   90.00
_cell.angle_gamma   90.00
#
_symmetry.space_group_name_H-M   'P 1'
#
loop_
_entity.id
_entity.type
_entity.pdbx_description
1 polymer ?
#
loop_
_entity_poly.entity_id
_entity_poly.type
_entity_poly.pdbx_seq_one_letter_code
_entity_poly.pdbx_strand_id
1 'polypeptide(L)'
;DRPGEQLPLPLDVLANFAGLVGLLVGVAATFIASTVATSLAGTVGAWLGIDESAVWGLVLRLLGLAVALAAGTGLFRVLFGWFSPHPVPSHLAWVGAGIGAFGLVVLQIMAGYLIGAFSKNAGTAVFGSTIVIMLFLNLFATLLLYIAAWLATSEEPAVEPAPAPEAEVAEPVESRPGELYVSSEVAQRTLGIGLGTGYVVGAATGLGLGAAIASALSRLFGRRR
;
A
#
# COMPACT_ATOMS: atom_id res chain seq x y z
N ASP A 1 6.76 11.85 -13.10
CA ASP A 1 8.12 11.41 -12.79
C ASP A 1 8.86 12.53 -12.04
N ARG A 2 9.11 12.37 -10.74
CA ARG A 2 10.01 13.25 -9.97
C ARG A 2 11.29 12.45 -9.70
N PRO A 3 12.27 12.47 -10.62
CA PRO A 3 13.44 11.61 -10.56
C PRO A 3 14.46 12.17 -9.56
N GLY A 4 14.18 12.10 -8.26
CA GLY A 4 15.05 12.72 -7.24
C GLY A 4 14.98 12.20 -5.80
N GLU A 5 13.94 11.48 -5.39
CA GLU A 5 13.83 10.92 -4.03
C GLU A 5 13.61 9.41 -4.07
N GLN A 6 14.50 8.68 -4.73
CA GLN A 6 14.68 7.27 -4.39
C GLN A 6 15.46 7.26 -3.07
N LEU A 7 14.75 7.09 -1.96
CA LEU A 7 15.40 6.89 -0.67
C LEU A 7 16.30 5.64 -0.80
N PRO A 8 17.42 5.56 -0.07
CA PRO A 8 18.23 4.35 -0.06
C PRO A 8 17.36 3.14 0.24
N LEU A 9 17.48 2.05 -0.53
CA LEU A 9 16.61 0.87 -0.52
C LEU A 9 16.05 0.39 0.85
N PRO A 10 16.79 0.41 1.98
CA PRO A 10 16.21 0.09 3.29
C PRO A 10 15.11 1.04 3.78
N LEU A 11 15.16 2.32 3.40
CA LEU A 11 14.18 3.34 3.80
C LEU A 11 12.85 3.21 3.05
N ASP A 12 12.86 2.79 1.79
CA ASP A 12 11.63 2.55 1.01
C ASP A 12 10.80 1.39 1.60
N VAL A 13 11.47 0.31 2.02
CA VAL A 13 10.81 -0.81 2.70
C VAL A 13 10.18 -0.35 4.02
N LEU A 14 10.89 0.49 4.77
CA LEU A 14 10.39 1.03 6.03
C LEU A 14 9.20 1.98 5.82
N ALA A 15 9.23 2.81 4.77
CA ALA A 15 8.14 3.71 4.41
C ALA A 15 6.88 2.94 3.98
N ASN A 16 7.04 1.88 3.19
CA ASN A 16 5.92 1.00 2.80
C ASN A 16 5.32 0.27 4.00
N PHE A 17 6.18 -0.25 4.90
CA PHE A 17 5.73 -0.88 6.14
C PHE A 17 5.00 0.12 7.06
N ALA A 18 5.52 1.34 7.20
CA ALA A 18 4.86 2.41 7.94
C ALA A 18 3.50 2.78 7.32
N GLY A 19 3.40 2.80 5.98
CA GLY A 19 2.14 3.00 5.27
C GLY A 19 1.12 1.88 5.56
N LEU A 20 1.56 0.62 5.58
CA LEU A 20 0.71 -0.52 5.94
C LEU A 20 0.21 -0.40 7.39
N VAL A 21 1.09 -0.08 8.33
CA VAL A 21 0.72 0.13 9.74
C VAL A 21 -0.24 1.32 9.87
N GLY A 22 0.04 2.43 9.19
CA GLY A 22 -0.82 3.60 9.15
C GLY A 22 -2.22 3.28 8.61
N LEU A 23 -2.31 2.45 7.57
CA LEU A 23 -3.58 1.96 7.03
C LEU A 23 -4.34 1.12 8.07
N LEU A 24 -3.68 0.15 8.71
CA LEU A 24 -4.28 -0.69 9.75
C LEU A 24 -4.80 0.15 10.93
N VAL A 25 -4.00 1.10 11.39
CA VAL A 25 -4.38 2.03 12.46
C VAL A 25 -5.53 2.91 12.01
N GLY A 26 -5.51 3.40 10.77
CA GLY A 26 -6.58 4.21 10.21
C GLY A 26 -7.91 3.45 10.15
N VAL A 27 -7.89 2.18 9.69
CA VAL A 27 -9.07 1.31 9.70
C VAL A 27 -9.56 1.09 11.14
N ALA A 28 -8.67 0.74 12.08
CA ALA A 28 -9.05 0.57 13.49
C ALA A 28 -9.67 1.86 14.07
N ALA A 29 -9.13 3.03 13.73
CA ALA A 29 -9.65 4.32 14.14
C ALA A 29 -11.08 4.56 13.63
N THR A 30 -11.46 4.07 12.45
CA THR A 30 -12.85 4.19 11.96
C THR A 30 -13.85 3.39 12.81
N PHE A 31 -13.49 2.19 13.27
CA PHE A 31 -14.31 1.40 14.19
C PHE A 31 -14.45 2.10 15.55
N ILE A 32 -13.34 2.62 16.07
CA ILE A 32 -13.32 3.34 17.35
C ILE A 32 -14.17 4.59 17.27
N ALA A 33 -14.00 5.41 16.23
CA ALA A 33 -14.76 6.64 16.03
C ALA A 33 -16.27 6.39 16.00
N SER A 34 -16.71 5.35 15.27
CA SER A 34 -18.12 4.97 15.18
C SER A 34 -18.68 4.49 16.53
N THR A 35 -17.88 3.73 17.28
CA THR A 35 -18.25 3.23 18.61
C THR A 35 -18.38 4.36 19.61
N VAL A 36 -17.41 5.28 19.65
CA VAL A 36 -17.40 6.46 20.52
C VAL A 36 -18.58 7.37 20.20
N ALA A 37 -18.84 7.65 18.92
CA ALA A 37 -19.97 8.48 18.51
C ALA A 37 -21.31 7.90 18.96
N THR A 38 -21.51 6.59 18.76
CA THR A 38 -22.74 5.90 19.17
C THR A 38 -22.90 5.89 20.69
N SER A 39 -21.81 5.68 21.43
CA SER A 39 -21.80 5.67 22.90
C SER A 39 -22.13 7.04 23.50
N LEU A 40 -21.49 8.11 23.00
CA LEU A 40 -21.75 9.48 23.44
C LEU A 40 -23.19 9.88 23.13
N ALA A 41 -23.67 9.56 21.93
CA ALA A 41 -25.04 9.86 21.54
C ALA A 41 -26.06 9.05 22.38
N GLY A 42 -25.76 7.80 22.74
CA GLY A 42 -26.56 7.03 23.69
C GLY A 42 -26.64 7.70 25.07
N THR A 43 -25.51 8.20 25.58
CA THR A 43 -25.42 8.89 26.87
C THR A 43 -26.27 10.17 26.88
N VAL A 44 -26.22 10.95 25.80
CA VAL A 44 -27.05 12.15 25.63
C VAL A 44 -28.54 11.79 25.59
N GLY A 45 -28.90 10.69 24.93
CA GLY A 45 -30.26 10.18 24.90
C GLY A 45 -30.81 9.81 26.29
N ALA A 46 -29.99 9.15 27.10
CA ALA A 46 -30.34 8.77 28.46
C ALA A 46 -30.53 10.00 29.37
N TRP A 47 -29.68 11.03 29.22
CA TRP A 47 -29.84 12.30 29.95
C TRP A 47 -31.13 13.04 29.60
N LEU A 48 -31.56 12.94 28.34
CA LEU A 48 -32.79 13.56 27.85
C LEU A 48 -34.03 12.70 28.10
N GLY A 49 -33.88 11.45 28.58
CA GLY A 49 -34.98 10.52 28.83
C GLY A 49 -35.75 10.08 27.57
N ILE A 50 -35.10 10.14 26.40
CA ILE A 50 -35.69 9.80 25.09
C ILE A 50 -35.08 8.54 24.47
N ASP A 51 -34.25 7.83 25.23
CA ASP A 51 -33.49 6.64 24.83
C ASP A 51 -34.38 5.46 24.43
N GLU A 52 -35.55 5.31 25.05
CA GLU A 52 -36.53 4.27 24.70
C GLU A 52 -37.32 4.58 23.42
N SER A 53 -37.23 5.79 22.87
CA SER A 53 -37.99 6.15 21.68
C SER A 53 -37.40 5.50 20.42
N ALA A 54 -38.26 4.88 19.60
CA ALA A 54 -37.85 4.28 18.32
C ALA A 54 -37.20 5.30 17.37
N VAL A 55 -37.63 6.57 17.44
CA VAL A 55 -37.06 7.68 16.66
C VAL A 55 -35.62 7.97 17.10
N TRP A 56 -35.34 8.02 18.40
CA TRP A 56 -33.99 8.22 18.90
C TRP A 56 -33.07 7.07 18.51
N GLY A 57 -33.53 5.83 18.62
CA GLY A 57 -32.79 4.66 18.14
C GLY A 57 -32.42 4.75 16.65
N LEU A 58 -33.32 5.27 15.80
CA LEU A 58 -33.02 5.52 14.39
C LEU A 58 -31.98 6.63 14.20
N VAL A 59 -32.11 7.74 14.94
CA VAL A 59 -31.15 8.86 14.92
C VAL A 59 -29.75 8.39 15.31
N LEU A 60 -29.62 7.57 16.36
CA LEU A 60 -28.34 6.99 16.79
C LEU A 60 -27.70 6.14 15.68
N ARG A 61 -28.49 5.32 15.00
CA ARG A 61 -28.00 4.49 13.88
C ARG A 61 -27.54 5.34 12.71
N LEU A 62 -28.32 6.36 12.33
CA LEU A 62 -27.96 7.28 11.25
C LEU A 62 -26.72 8.11 11.59
N LEU A 63 -26.61 8.57 12.84
CA LEU A 63 -25.44 9.31 13.30
C LEU A 63 -24.18 8.44 13.30
N GLY A 64 -24.27 7.21 13.83
CA GLY A 64 -23.16 6.25 13.78
C GLY A 64 -22.74 5.95 12.34
N LEU A 65 -23.70 5.75 11.44
CA LEU A 65 -23.45 5.55 10.01
C LEU A 65 -22.78 6.77 9.36
N ALA A 66 -23.26 7.98 9.66
CA ALA A 66 -22.69 9.21 9.13
C ALA A 66 -21.25 9.43 9.61
N VAL A 67 -20.96 9.17 10.89
CA VAL A 67 -19.61 9.24 11.44
C VAL A 67 -18.70 8.19 10.82
N ALA A 68 -19.18 6.97 10.64
CA ALA A 68 -18.43 5.89 9.98
C ALA A 68 -18.06 6.27 8.53
N LEU A 69 -19.02 6.82 7.78
CA LEU A 69 -18.79 7.31 6.41
C LEU A 69 -17.81 8.48 6.38
N ALA A 70 -17.93 9.45 7.29
CA ALA A 70 -17.02 10.59 7.37
C ALA A 70 -15.59 10.14 7.71
N ALA A 71 -15.43 9.29 8.71
CA ALA A 71 -14.14 8.73 9.11
C ALA A 71 -13.52 7.87 7.99
N GLY A 72 -14.33 7.03 7.33
CA GLY A 72 -13.93 6.23 6.18
C GLY A 72 -13.49 7.11 5.01
N THR A 73 -14.22 8.18 4.72
CA THR A 73 -13.87 9.10 3.62
C THR A 73 -12.53 9.77 3.90
N GLY A 74 -12.31 10.21 5.15
CA GLY A 74 -11.01 10.74 5.58
C GLY A 74 -9.88 9.72 5.42
N LEU A 75 -10.10 8.47 5.83
CA LEU A 75 -9.13 7.38 5.69
C LEU A 75 -8.74 7.17 4.23
N PHE A 76 -9.70 6.98 3.33
CA PHE A 76 -9.43 6.79 1.91
C PHE A 76 -8.79 8.02 1.27
N ARG A 77 -9.18 9.23 1.69
CA ARG A 77 -8.58 10.47 1.20
C ARG A 77 -7.10 10.60 1.57
N VAL A 78 -6.74 10.20 2.79
CA VAL A 78 -5.34 10.12 3.23
C VAL A 78 -4.62 9.02 2.46
N LEU A 79 -5.25 7.87 2.27
CA LEU A 79 -4.68 6.73 1.55
C LEU A 79 -4.29 7.11 0.11
N PHE A 80 -5.19 7.72 -0.65
CA PHE A 80 -4.90 8.17 -2.01
C PHE A 80 -3.87 9.30 -2.05
N GLY A 81 -3.81 10.15 -1.02
CA GLY A 81 -2.79 11.18 -0.91
C GLY A 81 -1.39 10.62 -0.62
N TRP A 82 -1.31 9.56 0.19
CA TRP A 82 -0.04 8.98 0.63
C TRP A 82 0.54 7.99 -0.38
N PHE A 83 -0.31 7.16 -1.01
CA PHE A 83 0.12 6.07 -1.87
C PHE A 83 0.11 6.38 -3.36
N SER A 84 -0.45 7.50 -3.82
CA SER A 84 -0.53 7.78 -5.25
C SER A 84 0.77 8.37 -5.80
N PRO A 85 1.50 7.65 -6.68
CA PRO A 85 2.71 8.17 -7.31
C PRO A 85 2.40 9.25 -8.36
N HIS A 86 1.18 9.23 -8.89
CA HIS A 86 0.66 10.21 -9.84
C HIS A 86 -0.43 11.06 -9.17
N PRO A 87 -0.45 12.38 -9.40
CA PRO A 87 -1.42 13.26 -8.76
C PRO A 87 -2.82 13.02 -9.35
N VAL A 88 -3.64 12.25 -8.65
CA VAL A 88 -5.05 12.06 -9.02
C VAL A 88 -5.78 13.40 -8.91
N PRO A 89 -6.63 13.78 -9.88
CA PRO A 89 -7.49 14.96 -9.78
C PRO A 89 -8.27 14.97 -8.47
N SER A 90 -8.27 16.10 -7.76
CA SER A 90 -8.81 16.19 -6.40
C SER A 90 -10.29 15.78 -6.30
N HIS A 91 -11.09 16.07 -7.32
CA HIS A 91 -12.49 15.69 -7.39
C HIS A 91 -12.68 14.17 -7.50
N LEU A 92 -11.91 13.49 -8.36
CA LEU A 92 -11.90 12.02 -8.48
C LEU A 92 -11.49 11.35 -7.17
N ALA A 93 -10.48 11.90 -6.48
CA ALA A 93 -10.03 11.37 -5.20
C ALA A 93 -11.11 11.42 -4.12
N TRP A 94 -11.95 12.47 -4.08
CA TRP A 94 -13.09 12.55 -3.16
C TRP A 94 -14.22 11.59 -3.52
N VAL A 95 -14.52 11.42 -4.81
CA VAL A 95 -15.53 10.45 -5.27
C VAL A 95 -15.09 9.03 -4.94
N GLY A 96 -13.85 8.67 -5.27
CA GLY A 96 -13.25 7.39 -4.91
C GLY A 96 -13.22 7.16 -3.41
N ALA A 97 -12.93 8.21 -2.62
CA ALA A 97 -12.93 8.11 -1.17
C ALA A 97 -14.34 7.89 -0.59
N GLY A 98 -15.37 8.52 -1.16
CA GLY A 98 -16.76 8.29 -0.79
C GLY A 98 -17.22 6.87 -1.12
N ILE A 99 -16.90 6.36 -2.32
CA ILE A 99 -17.21 4.99 -2.73
C ILE A 99 -16.49 3.98 -1.82
N GLY A 100 -15.22 4.23 -1.52
CA GLY A 100 -14.43 3.42 -0.59
C GLY A 100 -14.97 3.42 0.83
N ALA A 101 -15.34 4.59 1.35
CA ALA A 101 -15.95 4.72 2.66
C ALA A 101 -17.25 3.94 2.75
N PHE A 102 -18.09 4.01 1.71
CA PHE A 102 -19.32 3.23 1.64
C PHE A 102 -19.04 1.73 1.65
N GLY A 103 -18.12 1.26 0.82
CA GLY A 103 -17.69 -0.14 0.80
C GLY A 103 -17.14 -0.61 2.15
N LEU A 104 -16.33 0.22 2.81
CA LEU A 104 -15.79 -0.05 4.15
C LEU A 104 -16.91 -0.19 5.18
N VAL A 105 -17.89 0.72 5.19
CA VAL A 105 -19.03 0.65 6.11
C VAL A 105 -19.83 -0.65 5.92
N VAL A 106 -20.12 -1.03 4.67
CA VAL A 106 -20.78 -2.31 4.36
C VAL A 106 -19.97 -3.47 4.92
N LEU A 107 -18.65 -3.42 4.77
CA LEU A 107 -17.73 -4.45 5.27
C LEU A 107 -17.70 -4.52 6.81
N GLN A 108 -17.75 -3.38 7.49
CA GLN A 108 -17.83 -3.30 8.96
C GLN A 108 -19.13 -3.89 9.49
N ILE A 109 -20.26 -3.58 8.86
CA ILE A 109 -21.56 -4.13 9.20
C ILE A 109 -21.53 -5.66 9.05
N MET A 110 -21.02 -6.15 7.91
CA MET A 110 -20.89 -7.59 7.67
C MET A 110 -19.98 -8.27 8.69
N ALA A 111 -18.83 -7.68 9.02
CA ALA A 111 -17.93 -8.19 10.05
C ALA A 111 -18.62 -8.28 11.41
N GLY A 112 -19.40 -7.26 11.80
CA GLY A 112 -20.19 -7.28 13.02
C GLY A 112 -21.21 -8.43 13.08
N TYR A 113 -21.92 -8.66 11.97
CA TYR A 113 -22.85 -9.80 11.86
C TYR A 113 -22.14 -11.16 11.98
N LEU A 114 -20.97 -11.32 11.34
CA LEU A 114 -20.20 -12.55 11.40
C LEU A 114 -19.68 -12.82 12.82
N ILE A 115 -19.15 -11.80 13.51
CA ILE A 115 -18.72 -11.92 14.90
C ILE A 115 -19.90 -12.36 15.77
N GLY A 116 -21.05 -11.68 15.65
CA GLY A 116 -22.24 -12.03 16.41
C GLY A 116 -22.76 -13.45 16.12
N ALA A 117 -22.61 -13.95 14.90
CA ALA A 117 -22.96 -15.31 14.54
C ALA A 117 -22.01 -16.34 15.16
N PHE A 118 -20.69 -16.10 15.11
CA PHE A 118 -19.67 -17.02 15.63
C PHE A 118 -19.62 -17.05 17.16
N SER A 119 -19.98 -15.96 17.83
CA SER A 119 -20.07 -15.90 19.29
C SER A 119 -21.18 -16.79 19.88
N LYS A 120 -22.16 -17.25 19.08
CA LYS A 120 -23.26 -18.10 19.57
C LYS A 120 -22.86 -19.55 19.87
N ASN A 121 -21.69 -20.00 19.42
CA ASN A 121 -21.23 -21.37 19.61
C ASN A 121 -19.78 -21.39 20.13
N ALA A 122 -19.55 -22.07 21.25
CA ALA A 122 -18.27 -22.08 21.97
C ALA A 122 -17.10 -22.62 21.12
N GLY A 123 -17.35 -23.57 20.22
CA GLY A 123 -16.32 -24.11 19.32
C GLY A 123 -15.88 -23.13 18.23
N THR A 124 -16.81 -22.34 17.70
CA THR A 124 -16.52 -21.33 16.67
C THR A 124 -16.05 -20.00 17.23
N ALA A 125 -16.34 -19.70 18.51
CA ALA A 125 -15.92 -18.43 19.13
C ALA A 125 -14.39 -18.28 19.18
N VAL A 126 -13.65 -19.37 19.40
CA VAL A 126 -12.18 -19.35 19.53
C VAL A 126 -11.49 -19.02 18.20
N PHE A 127 -11.98 -19.54 17.08
CA PHE A 127 -11.42 -19.29 15.74
C PHE A 127 -12.16 -18.21 14.96
N GLY A 128 -13.38 -17.87 15.37
CA GLY A 128 -14.28 -16.97 14.67
C GLY A 128 -13.67 -15.59 14.51
N SER A 129 -13.06 -15.05 15.55
CA SER A 129 -12.37 -13.75 15.49
C SER A 129 -11.29 -13.74 14.39
N THR A 130 -10.44 -14.78 14.34
CA THR A 130 -9.38 -14.92 13.32
C THR A 130 -9.96 -15.04 11.91
N ILE A 131 -11.03 -15.82 11.74
CA ILE A 131 -11.69 -15.96 10.44
C ILE A 131 -12.30 -14.63 9.98
N VAL A 132 -12.98 -13.91 10.88
CA VAL A 132 -13.58 -12.62 10.55
C VAL A 132 -12.50 -11.60 10.19
N ILE A 133 -11.43 -11.48 10.97
CA ILE A 133 -10.38 -10.50 10.66
C ILE A 133 -9.67 -10.84 9.35
N MET A 134 -9.40 -12.11 9.08
CA MET A 134 -8.79 -12.55 7.83
C MET A 134 -9.69 -12.24 6.63
N LEU A 135 -10.98 -12.57 6.73
CA LEU A 135 -11.96 -12.27 5.70
C LEU A 135 -12.14 -10.76 5.50
N PHE A 136 -12.23 -10.00 6.59
CA PHE A 136 -12.35 -8.55 6.56
C PHE A 136 -11.16 -7.93 5.85
N LEU A 137 -9.94 -8.29 6.22
CA LEU A 137 -8.73 -7.75 5.58
C LEU A 137 -8.63 -8.17 4.11
N ASN A 138 -9.00 -9.40 3.76
CA ASN A 138 -9.00 -9.87 2.37
C ASN A 138 -9.98 -9.07 1.49
N LEU A 139 -11.21 -8.87 1.98
CA LEU A 139 -12.22 -8.10 1.26
C LEU A 139 -11.90 -6.61 1.24
N PHE A 140 -11.29 -6.08 2.29
CA PHE A 140 -10.82 -4.71 2.32
C PHE A 140 -9.70 -4.48 1.30
N ALA A 141 -8.72 -5.39 1.23
CA ALA A 141 -7.68 -5.33 0.20
C ALA A 141 -8.27 -5.42 -1.22
N THR A 142 -9.25 -6.31 -1.42
CA THR A 142 -9.97 -6.41 -2.69
C THR A 142 -10.70 -5.11 -3.05
N LEU A 143 -11.38 -4.50 -2.08
CA LEU A 143 -12.05 -3.21 -2.24
C LEU A 143 -11.06 -2.11 -2.61
N LEU A 144 -9.92 -2.05 -1.93
CA LEU A 144 -8.84 -1.10 -2.25
C LEU A 144 -8.37 -1.26 -3.69
N LEU A 145 -8.13 -2.49 -4.14
CA LEU A 145 -7.71 -2.79 -5.51
C LEU A 145 -8.77 -2.40 -6.54
N TYR A 146 -10.05 -2.66 -6.27
CA TYR A 146 -11.14 -2.24 -7.14
C TYR A 146 -11.21 -0.71 -7.30
N ILE A 147 -11.08 0.03 -6.20
CA ILE A 147 -11.15 1.49 -6.25
C ILE A 147 -9.90 2.06 -6.91
N ALA A 148 -8.72 1.48 -6.63
CA ALA A 148 -7.49 1.87 -7.30
C ALA A 148 -7.57 1.65 -8.81
N ALA A 149 -8.11 0.51 -9.26
CA ALA A 149 -8.32 0.23 -10.67
C ALA A 149 -9.34 1.21 -11.30
N TRP A 150 -10.42 1.52 -10.60
CA TRP A 150 -11.41 2.51 -11.06
C TRP A 150 -10.80 3.91 -11.19
N LEU A 151 -10.00 4.32 -10.21
CA LEU A 151 -9.34 5.61 -10.19
C LEU A 151 -8.33 5.73 -11.33
N ALA A 152 -7.54 4.69 -11.58
CA ALA A 152 -6.59 4.61 -12.68
C ALA A 152 -7.26 4.64 -14.06
N THR A 153 -8.45 4.05 -14.19
CA THR A 153 -9.20 4.03 -15.46
C THR A 153 -9.99 5.32 -15.70
N SER A 154 -10.25 6.09 -14.64
CA SER A 154 -11.00 7.36 -14.73
C SER A 154 -10.14 8.54 -15.17
N GLU A 155 -8.82 8.40 -15.15
CA GLU A 155 -7.89 9.41 -15.66
C GLU A 155 -7.75 9.23 -17.18
N GLU A 156 -8.04 10.28 -17.96
CA GLU A 156 -7.84 10.25 -19.41
C GLU A 156 -6.37 9.98 -19.73
N PRO A 157 -6.05 9.13 -20.74
CA PRO A 157 -4.68 8.94 -21.15
C PRO A 157 -4.08 10.30 -21.47
N ALA A 158 -2.99 10.67 -20.81
CA ALA A 158 -2.22 11.84 -21.19
C ALA A 158 -1.94 11.71 -22.69
N VAL A 159 -2.34 12.73 -23.47
CA VAL A 159 -2.12 12.77 -24.91
C VAL A 159 -0.65 12.45 -25.13
N GLU A 160 -0.40 11.28 -25.69
CA GLU A 160 0.96 10.85 -25.98
C GLU A 160 1.55 11.94 -26.87
N PRO A 161 2.66 12.58 -26.46
CA PRO A 161 3.24 13.65 -27.26
C PRO A 161 3.41 13.09 -28.67
N ALA A 162 2.80 13.77 -29.65
CA ALA A 162 2.84 13.36 -31.05
C ALA A 162 4.26 12.89 -31.35
N PRO A 163 4.44 11.69 -31.94
CA PRO A 163 5.76 11.11 -32.14
C PRO A 163 6.64 12.22 -32.69
N ALA A 164 7.70 12.55 -31.93
CA ALA A 164 8.65 13.56 -32.37
C ALA A 164 8.98 13.21 -33.83
N PRO A 165 8.89 14.17 -34.77
CA PRO A 165 9.05 13.88 -36.19
C PRO A 165 10.26 12.97 -36.29
N GLU A 166 10.03 11.74 -36.75
CA GLU A 166 11.04 10.69 -36.82
C GLU A 166 12.25 11.36 -37.42
N ALA A 167 13.25 11.66 -36.58
CA ALA A 167 14.49 12.23 -37.07
C ALA A 167 14.99 11.13 -37.98
N GLU A 168 14.87 11.34 -39.31
CA GLU A 168 15.09 10.36 -40.36
C GLU A 168 16.10 9.35 -39.84
N VAL A 169 15.59 8.24 -39.31
CA VAL A 169 16.46 7.15 -38.92
C VAL A 169 16.83 6.63 -40.28
N ALA A 170 17.93 7.16 -40.82
CA ALA A 170 18.55 6.66 -42.02
C ALA A 170 18.49 5.15 -41.88
N GLU A 171 17.73 4.50 -42.77
CA GLU A 171 17.37 3.10 -42.62
C GLU A 171 18.65 2.36 -42.21
N PRO A 172 18.62 1.54 -41.14
CA PRO A 172 19.82 0.83 -40.76
C PRO A 172 20.18 0.00 -41.98
N VAL A 173 21.26 0.39 -42.66
CA VAL A 173 21.79 -0.35 -43.80
C VAL A 173 21.96 -1.75 -43.26
N GLU A 174 21.18 -2.68 -43.80
CA GLU A 174 21.14 -4.07 -43.36
C GLU A 174 22.56 -4.64 -43.50
N SER A 175 23.32 -4.57 -42.42
CA SER A 175 24.70 -5.02 -42.39
C SER A 175 24.66 -6.54 -42.54
N ARG A 176 25.35 -7.04 -43.58
CA ARG A 176 25.43 -8.48 -43.86
C ARG A 176 26.01 -9.22 -42.64
N PRO A 177 25.70 -10.50 -42.44
CA PRO A 177 26.23 -11.27 -41.32
C PRO A 177 27.76 -11.16 -41.26
N GLY A 178 28.29 -10.44 -40.27
CA GLY A 178 29.73 -10.16 -40.11
C GLY A 178 30.14 -8.67 -40.13
N GLU A 179 29.26 -7.74 -40.50
CA GLU A 179 29.59 -6.30 -40.62
C GLU A 179 29.16 -5.43 -39.43
N LEU A 180 28.70 -6.02 -38.33
CA LEU A 180 28.34 -5.26 -37.13
C LEU A 180 29.62 -4.83 -36.38
N TYR A 181 30.30 -3.82 -36.90
CA TYR A 181 31.45 -3.20 -36.26
C TYR A 181 30.96 -2.15 -35.26
N VAL A 182 30.81 -2.56 -34.00
CA VAL A 182 30.77 -1.58 -32.90
C VAL A 182 32.17 -0.96 -32.83
N SER A 183 32.26 0.36 -32.93
CA SER A 183 33.53 1.08 -32.79
C SER A 183 34.25 0.64 -31.53
N SER A 184 35.53 0.27 -31.65
CA SER A 184 36.37 -0.23 -30.55
C SER A 184 36.38 0.69 -29.34
N GLU A 185 36.22 2.00 -29.56
CA GLU A 185 36.12 3.01 -28.51
C GLU A 185 34.87 2.87 -27.64
N VAL A 186 33.70 2.59 -28.23
CA VAL A 186 32.44 2.37 -27.49
C VAL A 186 32.46 1.03 -26.74
N ALA A 187 33.07 0.01 -27.34
CA ALA A 187 33.29 -1.28 -26.67
C ALA A 187 34.25 -1.14 -25.48
N GLN A 188 35.36 -0.44 -25.64
CA GLN A 188 36.30 -0.15 -24.54
C GLN A 188 35.67 0.72 -23.45
N ARG A 189 34.85 1.71 -23.80
CA ARG A 189 34.20 2.57 -22.82
C ARG A 189 33.19 1.79 -21.97
N THR A 190 32.41 0.92 -22.59
CA THR A 190 31.43 0.07 -21.90
C THR A 190 32.11 -1.01 -21.06
N LEU A 191 33.14 -1.67 -21.60
CA LEU A 191 33.94 -2.66 -20.88
C LEU A 191 34.71 -2.04 -19.71
N GLY A 192 35.29 -0.85 -19.90
CA GLY A 192 36.06 -0.14 -18.87
C GLY A 192 35.21 0.29 -17.70
N ILE A 193 34.00 0.81 -17.95
CA ILE A 193 33.04 1.17 -16.90
C ILE A 193 32.60 -0.08 -16.13
N GLY A 194 32.21 -1.15 -16.84
CA GLY A 194 31.74 -2.40 -16.22
C GLY A 194 32.81 -3.10 -15.38
N LEU A 195 34.04 -3.22 -15.91
CA LEU A 195 35.18 -3.82 -15.20
C LEU A 195 35.62 -2.98 -14.00
N GLY A 196 35.62 -1.66 -14.12
CA GLY A 196 35.97 -0.75 -13.02
C GLY A 196 35.00 -0.87 -11.85
N THR A 197 33.70 -0.83 -12.12
CA THR A 197 32.67 -1.01 -11.08
C THR A 197 32.71 -2.42 -10.48
N GLY A 198 32.92 -3.45 -11.31
CA GLY A 198 33.01 -4.84 -10.85
C GLY A 198 34.20 -5.09 -9.93
N TYR A 199 35.38 -4.53 -10.25
CA TYR A 199 36.59 -4.70 -9.45
C TYR A 199 36.49 -3.99 -8.09
N VAL A 200 35.97 -2.77 -8.04
CA VAL A 200 35.82 -2.01 -6.79
C VAL A 200 34.83 -2.69 -5.84
N VAL A 201 33.67 -3.10 -6.36
CA VAL A 201 32.65 -3.82 -5.58
C VAL A 201 33.19 -5.18 -5.12
N GLY A 202 33.81 -5.94 -6.03
CA GLY A 202 34.38 -7.26 -5.73
C GLY A 202 35.52 -7.20 -4.70
N ALA A 203 36.37 -6.18 -4.73
CA ALA A 203 37.44 -5.99 -3.74
C ALA A 203 36.91 -5.59 -2.37
N ALA A 204 35.90 -4.71 -2.32
CA ALA A 204 35.26 -4.28 -1.08
C ALA A 204 34.54 -5.45 -0.38
N THR A 205 33.86 -6.32 -1.14
CA THR A 205 33.17 -7.48 -0.59
C THR A 205 34.10 -8.67 -0.36
N GLY A 206 35.08 -8.91 -1.22
CA GLY A 206 35.94 -10.09 -1.18
C GLY A 206 36.93 -10.09 -0.01
N LEU A 207 37.59 -8.96 0.27
CA LEU A 207 38.56 -8.88 1.36
C LEU A 207 37.90 -8.81 2.74
N GLY A 208 36.76 -8.14 2.87
CA GLY A 208 36.03 -8.03 4.14
C GLY A 208 35.32 -9.32 4.54
N LEU A 209 34.60 -9.96 3.62
CA LEU A 209 33.85 -11.18 3.91
C LEU A 209 34.78 -12.39 4.06
N GLY A 210 35.85 -12.48 3.26
CA GLY A 210 36.83 -13.55 3.35
C GLY A 210 37.58 -13.56 4.69
N ALA A 211 37.99 -12.39 5.18
CA ALA A 211 38.62 -12.25 6.49
C ALA A 211 37.63 -12.56 7.64
N ALA A 212 36.37 -12.14 7.52
CA ALA A 212 35.34 -12.43 8.52
C ALA A 212 35.07 -13.94 8.62
N ILE A 213 34.91 -14.64 7.49
CA ILE A 213 34.71 -16.09 7.42
C ILE A 213 35.92 -16.85 7.96
N ALA A 214 37.14 -16.46 7.57
CA ALA A 214 38.38 -17.07 8.07
C ALA A 214 38.53 -16.89 9.60
N SER A 215 38.16 -15.73 10.14
CA SER A 215 38.22 -15.45 11.58
C SER A 215 37.17 -16.22 12.39
N ALA A 216 35.98 -16.44 11.82
CA ALA A 216 34.93 -17.21 12.45
C ALA A 216 35.28 -18.70 12.48
N LEU A 217 35.84 -19.22 11.38
CA LEU A 217 36.31 -20.61 11.29
C LEU A 217 37.47 -20.87 12.24
N SER A 218 38.45 -19.96 12.35
CA SER A 218 39.58 -20.14 13.26
C SER A 218 39.17 -20.13 14.74
N ARG A 219 38.15 -19.34 15.12
CA ARG A 219 37.59 -19.35 16.48
C ARG A 219 36.81 -20.62 16.82
N LEU A 220 36.15 -21.23 15.83
CA LEU A 220 35.43 -22.50 16.02
C LEU A 220 36.39 -23.69 16.16
N PHE A 221 37.49 -23.71 15.42
CA PHE A 221 38.47 -24.80 15.47
C PHE A 221 39.57 -24.61 16.54
N GLY A 222 39.78 -23.40 17.05
CA GLY A 222 40.80 -23.09 18.06
C GLY A 222 40.47 -23.50 19.50
N ARG A 223 39.28 -24.05 19.77
CA ARG A 223 38.79 -24.33 21.15
C ARG A 223 38.83 -25.81 21.55
N ARG A 224 39.53 -26.65 20.78
CA ARG A 224 39.83 -28.05 21.11
C ARG A 224 41.32 -28.32 21.01
N ARG A 225 42.10 -27.78 21.96
CA ARG A 225 43.32 -28.40 22.47
C ARG A 225 43.47 -28.03 23.94
#